data_AF-A0A955WX53-F1
#
_entry.id   AF-A0A955WX53-F1
#
_cell.length_a   1.000
_cell.length_b   1.000
_cell.length_c   1.000
_cell.angle_alpha   90.00
_cell.angle_beta   90.00
_cell.angle_gamma   90.00
#
_symmetry.space_group_name_H-M   'P 1'
#
loop_
_entity.id
_entity.type
_entity.pdbx_description
1 polymer ?
#
loop_
_entity_poly.entity_id
_entity_poly.type
_entity_poly.pdbx_seq_one_letter_code
_entity_poly.pdbx_strand_id
1 'polypeptide(L)'
;LSVSTDLIGVPALRCRGLLARLGVHDRSGDGRVFETYPAGALQQWGLRSTGYKGAQGRPIRQRMLAQLEGLAPWLVLNEEARALIAASDDALDALVAALNARACQLGWTLGPADEADRAAASREGWIHLPRPDALERGLPDRPRLSRV
;
A
#
# COMPACT_ATOMS: atom_id res chain seq x y z
N LEU A 1 23.18 2.95 18.74
CA LEU A 1 22.90 2.49 17.37
C LEU A 1 22.81 3.72 16.47
N SER A 2 23.26 3.64 15.22
CA SER A 2 23.08 4.76 14.28
C SER A 2 21.59 4.94 14.01
N VAL A 3 21.12 6.18 13.84
CA VAL A 3 19.74 6.51 13.43
C VAL A 3 19.32 5.71 12.18
N SER A 4 20.25 5.43 11.27
CA SER A 4 20.00 4.59 10.09
C SER A 4 19.75 3.11 10.43
N THR A 5 20.39 2.58 11.46
CA THR A 5 20.21 1.19 11.90
C THR A 5 18.85 1.01 12.58
N ASP A 6 18.43 1.97 13.41
CA ASP A 6 17.18 1.87 14.16
C ASP A 6 15.94 2.13 13.30
N LEU A 7 16.00 3.11 12.40
CA LEU A 7 14.84 3.51 11.59
C LEU A 7 14.59 2.61 10.37
N ILE A 8 15.63 1.97 9.82
CA ILE A 8 15.51 1.19 8.57
C ILE A 8 16.07 -0.22 8.73
N GLY A 9 17.27 -0.36 9.32
CA GLY A 9 17.94 -1.65 9.44
C GLY A 9 17.14 -2.70 10.23
N VAL A 10 16.70 -2.35 11.45
CA VAL A 10 15.93 -3.28 12.31
C VAL A 10 14.57 -3.63 11.70
N PRO A 11 13.75 -2.68 11.21
CA PRO A 11 12.51 -3.01 10.49
C PRO A 11 12.73 -3.90 9.26
N ALA A 12 13.76 -3.64 8.46
CA ALA A 12 14.07 -4.45 7.28
C ALA A 12 14.44 -5.91 7.65
N LEU A 13 15.26 -6.10 8.70
CA LEU A 13 15.60 -7.44 9.19
C LEU A 13 14.38 -8.18 9.74
N ARG A 14 13.49 -7.49 10.47
CA ARG A 14 12.23 -8.07 10.96
C ARG A 14 11.30 -8.44 9.81
N CYS A 15 11.18 -7.57 8.81
CA CYS A 15 10.42 -7.84 7.59
C CYS A 15 10.96 -9.10 6.88
N ARG A 16 12.28 -9.21 6.73
CA ARG A 16 12.93 -10.40 6.17
C ARG A 16 12.57 -11.68 6.94
N GLY A 17 12.59 -11.63 8.26
CA GLY A 17 12.16 -12.76 9.10
C GLY A 17 10.69 -13.13 8.94
N LEU A 18 9.81 -12.13 8.81
CA LEU A 18 8.38 -12.34 8.55
C LEU A 18 8.14 -12.98 7.18
N LEU A 19 8.77 -12.47 6.12
CA LEU A 19 8.70 -13.04 4.77
C LEU A 19 9.16 -14.50 4.74
N ALA A 20 10.25 -14.82 5.45
CA ALA A 20 10.74 -16.19 5.57
C ALA A 20 9.74 -17.10 6.29
N ARG A 21 9.12 -16.64 7.38
CA ARG A 21 8.09 -17.39 8.12
C ARG A 21 6.81 -17.61 7.32
N LEU A 22 6.47 -16.67 6.42
CA LEU A 22 5.36 -16.79 5.48
C LEU A 22 5.69 -17.67 4.26
N GLY A 23 6.95 -18.13 4.13
CA GLY A 23 7.40 -18.94 3.01
C GLY A 23 7.44 -18.17 1.69
N VAL A 24 7.65 -16.85 1.72
CA VAL A 24 7.78 -16.01 0.53
C VAL A 24 9.16 -16.22 -0.08
N HIS A 25 9.20 -16.87 -1.25
CA HIS A 25 10.42 -17.12 -2.00
C HIS A 25 10.57 -16.16 -3.18
N ASP A 26 9.45 -15.85 -3.85
CA ASP A 26 9.36 -14.85 -4.91
C ASP A 26 8.85 -13.54 -4.32
N ARG A 27 9.70 -12.51 -4.34
CA ARG A 27 9.39 -11.19 -3.78
C ARG A 27 8.80 -10.23 -4.81
N SER A 28 8.63 -10.67 -6.06
CA SER A 28 7.98 -9.87 -7.10
C SER A 28 6.46 -9.72 -6.90
N GLY A 29 5.88 -10.45 -5.94
CA GLY A 29 4.44 -10.44 -5.66
C GLY A 29 3.77 -11.75 -6.06
N ASP A 30 3.90 -12.79 -5.23
CA ASP A 30 3.39 -14.15 -5.49
C ASP A 30 1.90 -14.36 -5.13
N GLY A 31 1.16 -13.27 -4.97
CA GLY A 31 -0.23 -13.30 -4.50
C GLY A 31 -0.39 -13.29 -2.97
N ARG A 32 0.66 -13.56 -2.19
CA ARG A 32 0.60 -13.59 -0.72
C ARG A 32 1.07 -12.28 -0.10
N VAL A 33 2.15 -11.72 -0.63
CA VAL A 33 2.73 -10.46 -0.14
C VAL A 33 3.06 -9.58 -1.33
N PHE A 34 2.72 -8.30 -1.22
CA PHE A 34 3.07 -7.27 -2.19
C PHE A 34 3.77 -6.13 -1.48
N GLU A 35 4.86 -5.64 -2.05
CA GLU A 35 5.51 -4.43 -1.57
C GLU A 35 4.80 -3.21 -2.15
N THR A 36 4.46 -2.25 -1.27
CA THR A 36 3.71 -1.05 -1.62
C THR A 36 4.43 0.19 -1.14
N TYR A 37 4.26 1.30 -1.86
CA TYR A 37 4.81 2.60 -1.46
C TYR A 37 3.69 3.65 -1.39
N PRO A 38 3.17 4.00 -0.19
CA PRO A 38 2.00 4.86 -0.04
C PRO A 38 2.10 6.20 -0.76
N ALA A 39 3.25 6.88 -0.68
CA ALA A 39 3.45 8.14 -1.37
C ALA A 39 3.35 7.98 -2.90
N GLY A 40 3.88 6.90 -3.47
CA GLY A 40 3.75 6.59 -4.89
C GLY A 40 2.32 6.24 -5.30
N ALA A 41 1.59 5.49 -4.46
CA ALA A 41 0.18 5.20 -4.69
C ALA A 41 -0.68 6.47 -4.70
N LEU A 42 -0.46 7.36 -3.73
CA LEU A 42 -1.14 8.66 -3.67
C LEU A 42 -0.88 9.49 -4.93
N GLN A 43 0.36 9.50 -5.44
CA GLN A 43 0.69 10.20 -6.68
C GLN A 43 -0.05 9.62 -7.89
N GLN A 44 -0.14 8.29 -8.01
CA GLN A 44 -0.89 7.64 -9.10
C GLN A 44 -2.37 8.03 -9.07
N TRP A 45 -2.96 8.19 -7.89
CA TRP A 45 -4.36 8.61 -7.72
C TRP A 45 -4.56 10.14 -7.74
N GLY A 46 -3.53 10.93 -8.07
CA GLY A 46 -3.64 12.39 -8.13
C GLY A 46 -3.81 13.08 -6.77
N LEU A 47 -3.46 12.40 -5.67
CA LEU A 47 -3.55 12.90 -4.30
C LEU A 47 -2.22 13.50 -3.84
N ARG A 48 -2.29 14.37 -2.82
CA ARG A 48 -1.08 14.90 -2.19
C ARG A 48 -0.28 13.77 -1.54
N SER A 49 1.03 13.77 -1.72
CA SER A 49 1.94 12.80 -1.10
C SER A 49 2.89 13.41 -0.07
N THR A 50 2.71 14.69 0.28
CA THR A 50 3.60 15.44 1.19
C THR A 50 2.82 16.36 2.12
N GLY A 51 3.47 16.80 3.20
CA GLY A 51 2.92 17.76 4.17
C GLY A 51 1.87 17.19 5.14
N TYR A 52 1.40 15.96 4.92
CA TYR A 52 0.37 15.33 5.74
C TYR A 52 0.92 14.62 6.99
N LYS A 53 2.23 14.53 7.19
CA LYS A 53 2.83 13.82 8.34
C LYS A 53 2.89 14.67 9.61
N GLY A 54 2.81 14.03 10.77
CA GLY A 54 2.90 14.69 12.08
C GLY A 54 1.65 15.48 12.47
N ALA A 55 1.70 16.15 13.63
CA ALA A 55 0.54 16.80 14.23
C ALA A 55 -0.10 17.88 13.34
N GLN A 56 0.73 18.69 12.67
CA GLN A 56 0.27 19.78 11.79
C GLN A 56 -0.36 19.27 10.49
N GLY A 57 -0.14 17.99 10.14
CA GLY A 57 -0.70 17.37 8.95
C GLY A 57 -2.19 17.00 9.06
N ARG A 58 -2.80 17.09 10.26
CA ARG A 58 -4.20 16.67 10.48
C ARG A 58 -5.21 17.29 9.51
N PRO A 59 -5.22 18.61 9.25
CA PRO A 59 -6.15 19.19 8.28
C PRO A 59 -5.90 18.71 6.85
N ILE A 60 -4.66 18.36 6.51
CA ILE A 60 -4.30 17.81 5.20
C ILE A 60 -4.84 16.39 5.07
N ARG A 61 -4.64 15.54 6.09
CA ARG A 61 -5.18 14.17 6.13
C ARG A 61 -6.70 14.14 6.02
N GLN A 62 -7.41 15.05 6.69
CA GLN A 62 -8.87 15.17 6.56
C GLN A 62 -9.31 15.45 5.12
N ARG A 63 -8.62 16.37 4.42
CA ARG A 63 -8.92 16.65 3.01
C ARG A 63 -8.59 15.46 2.12
N MET A 64 -7.43 14.83 2.32
CA MET A 64 -7.04 13.64 1.58
C MET A 64 -8.04 12.48 1.76
N LEU A 65 -8.55 12.31 2.98
CA LEU A 65 -9.57 11.30 3.27
C LEU A 65 -10.87 11.57 2.50
N ALA A 66 -11.35 12.82 2.49
CA ALA A 66 -12.53 13.20 1.71
C ALA A 66 -12.31 12.99 0.20
N GLN A 67 -11.11 13.29 -0.31
CA GLN A 67 -10.75 13.01 -1.71
C GLN A 67 -10.72 11.52 -2.01
N LEU A 68 -10.15 10.70 -1.12
CA LEU A 68 -10.15 9.24 -1.24
C LEU A 68 -11.57 8.67 -1.26
N GLU A 69 -12.45 9.11 -0.37
CA GLU A 69 -13.87 8.69 -0.35
C GLU A 69 -14.60 9.13 -1.64
N GLY A 70 -14.22 10.27 -2.23
CA GLY A 70 -14.73 10.70 -3.53
C GLY A 70 -14.26 9.83 -4.70
N LEU A 71 -12.99 9.42 -4.71
CA LEU A 71 -12.41 8.52 -5.74
C LEU A 71 -12.84 7.06 -5.58
N ALA A 72 -13.13 6.64 -4.35
CA ALA A 72 -13.56 5.30 -4.01
C ALA A 72 -14.89 5.33 -3.23
N PRO A 73 -16.05 5.59 -3.87
CA PRO A 73 -17.35 5.63 -3.18
C PRO A 73 -17.74 4.29 -2.52
N TRP A 74 -17.10 3.19 -2.92
CA TRP A 74 -17.25 1.86 -2.33
C TRP A 74 -16.47 1.69 -1.02
N LEU A 75 -15.55 2.60 -0.68
CA LEU A 75 -14.79 2.57 0.56
C LEU A 75 -15.67 3.08 1.71
N VAL A 76 -16.22 2.14 2.48
CA VAL A 76 -17.03 2.48 3.64
C VAL A 76 -16.16 2.53 4.89
N LEU A 77 -16.02 3.73 5.45
CA LEU A 77 -15.35 3.97 6.73
C LEU A 77 -16.40 4.34 7.79
N ASN A 78 -16.20 3.87 9.02
CA ASN A 78 -16.97 4.37 10.17
C ASN A 78 -16.31 5.62 10.76
N GLU A 79 -16.99 6.30 11.69
CA GLU A 79 -16.49 7.54 12.30
C GLU A 79 -15.17 7.33 13.05
N GLU A 80 -15.00 6.19 13.72
CA GLU A 80 -13.78 5.83 14.45
C GLU A 80 -12.58 5.72 13.51
N ALA A 81 -12.72 5.03 12.38
CA ALA A 81 -11.67 4.92 11.37
C ALA A 81 -11.33 6.28 10.77
N ARG A 82 -12.34 7.11 10.47
CA ARG A 82 -12.10 8.49 9.98
C ARG A 82 -11.33 9.32 11.00
N ALA A 83 -11.71 9.24 12.27
CA ALA A 83 -11.03 9.96 13.34
C ALA A 83 -9.57 9.49 13.52
N LEU A 84 -9.34 8.19 13.45
CA LEU A 84 -8.00 7.59 13.54
C LEU A 84 -7.10 8.04 12.38
N ILE A 85 -7.58 7.97 11.14
CA ILE A 85 -6.85 8.39 9.94
C ILE A 85 -6.55 9.89 9.98
N ALA A 86 -7.49 10.71 10.45
CA ALA A 86 -7.24 12.14 10.62
C ALA A 86 -6.17 12.40 11.71
N ALA A 87 -6.14 11.60 12.78
CA ALA A 87 -5.21 11.77 13.88
C ALA A 87 -3.79 11.26 13.60
N SER A 88 -3.63 10.20 12.79
CA SER A 88 -2.36 9.51 12.57
C SER A 88 -2.02 9.38 11.08
N ASP A 89 -0.83 9.85 10.68
CA ASP A 89 -0.35 9.61 9.31
C ASP A 89 0.01 8.15 9.05
N ASP A 90 0.42 7.39 10.07
CA ASP A 90 0.61 5.94 9.94
C ASP A 90 -0.70 5.22 9.60
N ALA A 91 -1.83 5.65 10.17
CA ALA A 91 -3.14 5.07 9.86
C ALA A 91 -3.58 5.38 8.42
N LEU A 92 -3.28 6.59 7.92
CA LEU A 92 -3.50 6.93 6.51
C LEU A 92 -2.60 6.10 5.58
N ASP A 93 -1.31 6.00 5.90
CA ASP A 93 -0.34 5.20 5.13
C ASP A 93 -0.75 3.72 5.10
N ALA A 94 -1.25 3.18 6.21
CA ALA A 94 -1.78 1.82 6.29
C ALA A 94 -3.02 1.60 5.42
N LEU A 95 -3.98 2.54 5.42
CA LEU A 95 -5.14 2.47 4.53
C LEU A 95 -4.71 2.50 3.06
N VAL A 96 -3.84 3.43 2.68
CA VAL A 96 -3.32 3.55 1.30
C VAL A 96 -2.58 2.27 0.89
N ALA A 97 -1.74 1.72 1.76
CA ALA A 97 -1.04 0.45 1.52
C ALA A 97 -2.03 -0.71 1.32
N ALA A 98 -3.07 -0.81 2.14
CA ALA A 98 -4.09 -1.85 2.00
C ALA A 98 -4.88 -1.74 0.68
N LEU A 99 -5.25 -0.52 0.28
CA LEU A 99 -5.91 -0.27 -1.01
C LEU A 99 -5.00 -0.65 -2.18
N ASN A 100 -3.72 -0.29 -2.12
CA ASN A 100 -2.75 -0.65 -3.15
C ASN A 100 -2.49 -2.16 -3.20
N ALA A 101 -2.35 -2.83 -2.05
CA ALA A 101 -2.22 -4.28 -1.98
C ALA A 101 -3.45 -4.99 -2.56
N ARG A 102 -4.64 -4.43 -2.37
CA ARG A 102 -5.85 -4.94 -3.02
C ARG A 102 -5.80 -4.75 -4.54
N ALA A 103 -5.33 -3.60 -5.03
CA ALA A 103 -5.10 -3.40 -6.47
C ALA A 103 -4.07 -4.41 -7.02
N CYS A 104 -3.03 -4.76 -6.25
CA CYS A 104 -2.06 -5.80 -6.64
C CYS A 104 -2.77 -7.16 -6.83
N GLN A 105 -3.58 -7.58 -5.86
CA GLN A 105 -4.35 -8.84 -5.93
C GLN A 105 -5.30 -8.89 -7.14
N LEU A 106 -5.80 -7.74 -7.58
CA LEU A 106 -6.70 -7.62 -8.73
C LEU A 106 -5.95 -7.44 -10.06
N GLY A 107 -4.62 -7.38 -10.05
CA GLY A 107 -3.81 -7.15 -11.26
C GLY A 107 -3.88 -5.73 -11.80
N TRP A 108 -4.24 -4.75 -10.96
CA TRP A 108 -4.42 -3.34 -11.34
C TRP A 108 -3.22 -2.46 -10.97
N THR A 109 -2.03 -3.05 -11.00
CA THR A 109 -0.78 -2.36 -10.69
C THR A 109 0.21 -2.45 -11.84
N LEU A 110 1.21 -1.60 -11.81
CA LEU A 110 2.40 -1.67 -12.64
C LEU A 110 3.37 -2.69 -12.00
N GLY A 111 3.30 -3.93 -12.48
CA GLY A 111 4.24 -5.00 -12.11
C GLY A 111 5.52 -4.96 -12.96
N PRO A 112 6.46 -5.89 -12.71
CA PRO A 112 7.67 -6.05 -13.53
C PRO A 112 7.30 -6.30 -14.99
N ALA A 113 7.82 -5.46 -15.91
CA ALA A 113 7.36 -5.45 -17.30
C ALA A 113 7.98 -6.59 -18.12
N ASP A 114 9.28 -6.81 -17.98
CA ASP A 114 10.04 -7.80 -18.75
C ASP A 114 10.64 -8.91 -17.88
N GLU A 115 11.31 -9.86 -18.53
CA GLU A 115 11.89 -11.03 -17.85
C GLU A 115 13.08 -10.67 -16.97
N ALA A 116 13.85 -9.64 -17.34
CA ALA A 116 14.98 -9.18 -16.55
C ALA A 116 14.50 -8.53 -15.26
N ASP A 117 13.47 -7.68 -15.35
CA ASP A 117 12.80 -7.07 -14.20
C ASP A 117 12.18 -8.14 -13.30
N ARG A 118 11.49 -9.15 -13.87
CA ARG A 118 10.94 -10.27 -13.09
C ARG A 118 12.03 -11.04 -12.34
N ALA A 119 13.14 -11.35 -13.01
CA ALA A 119 14.25 -12.05 -12.39
C ALA A 119 14.87 -11.24 -11.24
N ALA A 120 15.05 -9.93 -11.41
CA ALA A 120 15.52 -9.04 -10.35
C ALA A 120 14.51 -8.95 -9.19
N ALA A 121 13.24 -8.68 -9.51
CA ALA A 121 12.14 -8.54 -8.57
C ALA A 121 11.94 -9.77 -7.69
N SER A 122 12.11 -10.97 -8.24
CA SER A 122 12.00 -12.22 -7.47
C SER A 122 12.99 -12.29 -6.29
N ARG A 123 14.17 -11.66 -6.45
CA ARG A 123 15.24 -11.65 -5.45
C ARG A 123 15.23 -10.41 -4.59
N GLU A 124 14.93 -9.25 -5.16
CA GLU A 124 15.10 -7.95 -4.50
C GLU A 124 13.79 -7.39 -3.95
N GLY A 125 12.65 -7.72 -4.58
CA GLY A 125 11.36 -7.11 -4.33
C GLY A 125 10.91 -6.24 -5.51
N TRP A 126 9.63 -5.89 -5.54
CA TRP A 126 9.07 -4.95 -6.50
C TRP A 126 8.04 -4.06 -5.84
N ILE A 127 8.22 -2.75 -5.94
CA ILE A 127 7.23 -1.79 -5.45
C ILE A 127 6.09 -1.74 -6.47
N HIS A 128 4.96 -2.31 -6.12
CA HIS A 128 3.76 -2.20 -6.93
C HIS A 128 3.15 -0.80 -6.80
N LEU A 129 3.05 -0.11 -7.94
CA LEU A 129 2.30 1.13 -8.04
C LEU A 129 0.93 0.85 -8.66
N PRO A 130 -0.17 1.39 -8.10
CA PRO A 130 -1.49 1.19 -8.67
C PRO A 130 -1.59 1.93 -10.00
N ARG A 131 -2.42 1.41 -10.91
CA ARG A 131 -2.86 2.20 -12.07
C ARG A 131 -3.64 3.43 -11.58
N PRO A 132 -3.59 4.55 -12.30
CA PRO A 132 -4.28 5.79 -11.87
C PRO A 132 -5.77 5.60 -11.58
N ASP A 133 -6.45 4.74 -12.34
CA ASP A 133 -7.88 4.47 -12.25
C ASP A 133 -8.25 3.32 -11.28
N ALA A 134 -7.27 2.76 -10.53
CA ALA A 134 -7.49 1.56 -9.72
C ALA A 134 -8.58 1.73 -8.65
N LEU A 135 -8.75 2.93 -8.10
CA LEU A 135 -9.82 3.22 -7.12
C LEU A 135 -11.19 3.33 -7.78
N GLU A 136 -11.28 3.94 -8.95
CA GLU A 136 -12.54 4.16 -9.68
C GLU A 136 -13.14 2.86 -10.19
N ARG A 137 -12.30 1.87 -10.50
CA ARG A 137 -12.70 0.54 -10.98
C ARG A 137 -13.56 -0.24 -9.98
N GLY A 138 -13.59 0.15 -8.71
CA GLY A 138 -14.38 -0.53 -7.67
C GLY A 138 -13.75 -1.82 -7.16
N LEU A 139 -14.29 -2.40 -6.09
CA LEU A 139 -13.97 -3.77 -5.72
C LEU A 139 -14.88 -4.71 -6.54
N PRO A 140 -14.34 -5.66 -7.32
CA PRO A 140 -15.19 -6.68 -7.90
C PRO A 140 -15.86 -7.47 -6.77
N ASP A 141 -17.10 -7.91 -7.00
CA ASP A 141 -17.79 -8.83 -6.10
C ASP A 141 -16.83 -9.96 -5.71
N ARG A 142 -16.69 -10.20 -4.40
CA ARG A 142 -15.71 -11.16 -3.86
C ARG A 142 -15.70 -12.43 -4.71
N PRO A 143 -14.58 -12.80 -5.37
CA PRO A 143 -14.45 -14.19 -5.78
C PRO A 143 -14.53 -15.01 -4.49
N ARG A 144 -15.40 -16.02 -4.48
CA ARG A 144 -15.41 -17.02 -3.40
C ARG A 144 -13.98 -17.52 -3.32
N LEU A 145 -13.30 -17.27 -2.22
CA LEU A 145 -12.01 -17.90 -1.95
C LEU A 145 -12.30 -19.40 -1.97
N SER A 146 -11.96 -20.06 -3.08
CA SER A 146 -11.90 -21.51 -3.13
C SER A 146 -10.85 -21.89 -2.09
N ARG A 147 -11.32 -22.44 -0.97
CA ARG A 147 -10.45 -23.04 0.05
C ARG A 147 -9.55 -24.02 -0.69
N VAL A 148 -8.25 -23.72 -0.73
CA VAL A 148 -7.20 -24.69 -1.00
C VAL A 148 -7.00 -25.51 0.27
#